data_AF-A0A9P1HFJ2-F1
#
_entry.id   AF-A0A9P1HFJ2-F1
#
_cell.length_a   1.000
_cell.length_b   1.000
_cell.length_c   1.000
_cell.angle_alpha   90.00
_cell.angle_beta   90.00
_cell.angle_gamma   90.00
#
_symmetry.space_group_name_H-M   'P 1'
#
loop_
_entity.id
_entity.type
_entity.pdbx_description
1 polymer ?
#
loop_
_entity_poly.entity_id
_entity_poly.type
_entity_poly.pdbx_seq_one_letter_code
_entity_poly.pdbx_strand_id
1 'polypeptide(L)'
;MVSKLFRVFVYGTLKVGEPNHHVLKETKGFEKFLGRGKTTIKFPLIVSSEFNIPMMLNQPNSGMFINGEVYEVDAEKLEVLDELEAYPRLYDRKDVPIELENGMIVEAMLYVIKSWRPDIFEVSTPLMDNYSTNGAHGRPYVARYARAKSMLDDENYNLFSDIQGGSSADEVTLAWTKEKALNDLNTTKA
;
A
#
# COMPACT_ATOMS: atom_id res chain seq x y z
N MET A 1 -11.19 26.31 13.73
CA MET A 1 -10.30 26.24 12.54
C MET A 1 -10.74 25.06 11.71
N VAL A 2 -10.85 25.19 10.39
CA VAL A 2 -11.15 24.04 9.51
C VAL A 2 -9.86 23.24 9.37
N SER A 3 -9.91 21.93 9.66
CA SER A 3 -8.77 21.04 9.45
C SER A 3 -8.44 20.95 7.96
N LYS A 4 -7.14 20.90 7.63
CA LYS A 4 -6.71 20.67 6.24
C LYS A 4 -7.11 19.26 5.82
N LEU A 5 -7.78 19.14 4.68
CA LEU A 5 -8.13 17.87 4.06
C LEU A 5 -7.17 17.51 2.94
N PHE A 6 -6.92 16.22 2.78
CA PHE A 6 -6.09 15.61 1.77
C PHE A 6 -6.93 14.62 0.97
N ARG A 7 -6.63 14.44 -0.31
CA ARG A 7 -7.23 13.37 -1.11
C ARG A 7 -6.24 12.22 -1.22
N VAL A 8 -6.69 11.03 -0.91
CA VAL A 8 -5.90 9.80 -1.02
C VAL A 8 -6.61 8.85 -1.97
N PHE A 9 -5.87 8.34 -2.95
CA PHE A 9 -6.29 7.30 -3.86
C PHE A 9 -5.76 5.94 -3.39
N VAL A 10 -6.66 5.03 -3.05
CA VAL A 10 -6.33 3.68 -2.62
C VAL A 10 -6.65 2.66 -3.72
N TYR A 11 -5.70 1.78 -3.99
CA TYR A 11 -5.79 0.79 -5.08
C TYR A 11 -5.66 -0.66 -4.59
N GLY A 12 -5.11 -0.84 -3.38
CA GLY A 12 -4.78 -2.14 -2.79
C GLY A 12 -5.72 -2.54 -1.66
N THR A 13 -5.13 -3.01 -0.56
CA THR A 13 -5.85 -3.61 0.57
C THR A 13 -6.81 -2.69 1.33
N LEU A 14 -6.76 -1.38 1.09
CA LEU A 14 -7.62 -0.38 1.74
C LEU A 14 -8.98 -0.18 1.04
N LYS A 15 -9.15 -0.67 -0.19
CA LYS A 15 -10.42 -0.51 -0.93
C LYS A 15 -11.58 -1.21 -0.22
N VAL A 16 -12.81 -0.78 -0.50
CA VAL A 16 -14.02 -1.47 0.00
C VAL A 16 -13.97 -2.95 -0.37
N GLY A 17 -14.17 -3.81 0.63
CA GLY A 17 -14.15 -5.28 0.47
C GLY A 17 -12.76 -5.92 0.55
N GLU A 18 -11.70 -5.12 0.69
CA GLU A 18 -10.33 -5.61 0.84
C GLU A 18 -9.89 -5.68 2.33
N PRO A 19 -8.86 -6.47 2.67
CA PRO A 19 -8.58 -6.87 4.06
C PRO A 19 -8.31 -5.73 5.05
N ASN A 20 -7.77 -4.61 4.60
CA ASN A 20 -7.40 -3.47 5.45
C ASN A 20 -8.40 -2.30 5.36
N HIS A 21 -9.57 -2.47 4.74
CA HIS A 21 -10.56 -1.39 4.64
C HIS A 21 -10.98 -0.80 6.01
N HIS A 22 -11.02 -1.65 7.04
CA HIS A 22 -11.29 -1.25 8.42
C HIS A 22 -10.34 -0.14 8.91
N VAL A 23 -9.10 -0.08 8.41
CA VAL A 23 -8.14 0.98 8.78
C VAL A 23 -8.67 2.36 8.37
N LEU A 24 -9.29 2.51 7.19
CA LEU A 24 -9.93 3.77 6.81
C LEU A 24 -11.13 4.07 7.69
N LYS A 25 -11.98 3.07 7.95
CA LYS A 25 -13.32 3.28 8.54
C LYS A 25 -13.36 3.37 10.06
N GLU A 26 -12.48 2.65 10.75
CA GLU A 26 -12.62 2.36 12.19
C GLU A 26 -11.53 2.99 13.05
N THR A 27 -10.43 3.44 12.43
CA THR A 27 -9.36 4.16 13.16
C THR A 27 -9.68 5.65 13.29
N LYS A 28 -8.89 6.33 14.13
CA LYS A 28 -8.93 7.78 14.37
C LYS A 28 -8.80 8.64 13.10
N GLY A 29 -9.25 9.88 13.19
CA GLY A 29 -9.25 10.85 12.09
C GLY A 29 -10.48 10.75 11.18
N PHE A 30 -10.73 11.83 10.44
CA PHE A 30 -11.81 11.94 9.47
C PHE A 30 -11.49 11.21 8.16
N GLU A 31 -12.48 10.52 7.61
CA GLU A 31 -12.48 10.12 6.20
C GLU A 31 -13.84 10.37 5.55
N LYS A 32 -13.83 10.59 4.24
CA LYS A 32 -15.02 10.64 3.40
C LYS A 32 -14.73 10.05 2.02
N PHE A 33 -15.43 8.98 1.67
CA PHE A 33 -15.44 8.44 0.32
C PHE A 33 -15.96 9.45 -0.71
N LEU A 34 -15.18 9.73 -1.75
CA LEU A 34 -15.54 10.62 -2.85
C LEU A 34 -16.03 9.88 -4.10
N GLY A 35 -15.55 8.66 -4.32
CA GLY A 35 -15.93 7.85 -5.47
C GLY A 35 -14.85 6.90 -5.93
N ARG A 36 -15.24 6.02 -6.85
CA ARG A 36 -14.31 5.18 -7.60
C ARG A 36 -13.71 5.96 -8.76
N GLY A 37 -12.52 5.57 -9.16
CA GLY A 37 -11.82 6.17 -10.28
C GLY A 37 -10.61 5.35 -10.71
N LYS A 38 -9.86 5.91 -11.65
CA LYS A 38 -8.62 5.31 -12.16
C LYS A 38 -7.54 6.35 -12.35
N THR A 39 -6.29 5.93 -12.28
CA THR A 39 -5.16 6.80 -12.60
C THR A 39 -5.24 7.28 -14.06
N THR A 40 -4.89 8.54 -14.30
CA THR A 40 -4.84 9.12 -15.65
C THR A 40 -3.55 8.79 -16.40
N ILE A 41 -2.55 8.26 -15.69
CA ILE A 41 -1.31 7.70 -16.25
C ILE A 41 -1.13 6.26 -15.79
N LYS A 42 -0.33 5.49 -16.54
CA LYS A 42 -0.13 4.06 -16.27
C LYS A 42 0.90 3.82 -15.18
N PHE A 43 0.68 2.79 -14.36
CA PHE A 43 1.66 2.25 -13.43
C PHE A 43 1.71 0.71 -13.48
N PRO A 44 2.84 0.07 -13.15
CA PRO A 44 2.88 -1.34 -12.84
C PRO A 44 2.26 -1.57 -11.45
N LEU A 45 1.21 -2.40 -11.40
CA LEU A 45 0.66 -2.93 -10.16
C LEU A 45 0.84 -4.45 -10.16
N ILE A 46 1.46 -4.95 -9.09
CA ILE A 46 1.80 -6.36 -8.91
C ILE A 46 1.44 -6.81 -7.49
N VAL A 47 1.37 -8.12 -7.29
CA VAL A 47 1.38 -8.74 -5.96
C VAL A 47 2.69 -9.52 -5.81
N SER A 48 3.44 -9.23 -4.75
CA SER A 48 4.76 -9.80 -4.49
C SER A 48 5.01 -10.07 -3.01
N SER A 49 6.25 -10.46 -2.67
CA SER A 49 6.72 -10.96 -1.37
C SER A 49 6.02 -12.24 -0.88
N GLU A 50 6.58 -12.85 0.16
CA GLU A 50 5.98 -14.02 0.82
C GLU A 50 4.61 -13.70 1.45
N PHE A 51 4.29 -12.42 1.64
CA PHE A 51 3.05 -11.95 2.25
C PHE A 51 1.99 -11.48 1.24
N ASN A 52 2.25 -11.63 -0.06
CA ASN A 52 1.33 -11.27 -1.14
C ASN A 52 0.82 -9.82 -1.02
N ILE A 53 1.75 -8.89 -0.84
CA ILE A 53 1.46 -7.47 -0.71
C ILE A 53 1.21 -6.88 -2.11
N PRO A 54 0.10 -6.17 -2.36
CA PRO A 54 -0.08 -5.41 -3.59
C PRO A 54 0.82 -4.17 -3.59
N MET A 55 1.59 -3.97 -4.65
CA MET A 55 2.57 -2.89 -4.77
C MET A 55 2.38 -2.17 -6.10
N MET A 56 2.12 -0.86 -6.06
CA MET A 56 2.29 0.00 -7.23
C MET A 56 3.74 0.48 -7.29
N LEU A 57 4.44 0.14 -8.36
CA LEU A 57 5.82 0.57 -8.57
C LEU A 57 5.86 2.00 -9.12
N ASN A 58 6.77 2.84 -8.62
CA ASN A 58 6.94 4.22 -9.09
C ASN A 58 7.62 4.30 -10.47
N GLN A 59 7.00 3.66 -11.46
CA GLN A 59 7.42 3.65 -12.85
C GLN A 59 6.28 4.21 -13.73
N PRO A 60 6.03 5.54 -13.66
CA PRO A 60 4.93 6.16 -14.37
C PRO A 60 5.04 5.94 -15.89
N ASN A 61 3.89 5.95 -16.57
CA ASN A 61 3.75 5.72 -18.01
C ASN A 61 4.10 4.29 -18.47
N SER A 62 4.08 3.33 -17.55
CA SER A 62 4.26 1.90 -17.85
C SER A 62 3.19 1.06 -17.16
N GLY A 63 2.92 -0.16 -17.62
CA GLY A 63 1.86 -1.01 -17.04
C GLY A 63 0.45 -0.62 -17.48
N MET A 64 -0.47 -0.42 -16.53
CA MET A 64 -1.90 -0.23 -16.78
C MET A 64 -2.45 1.01 -16.07
N PHE A 65 -3.63 1.49 -16.47
CA PHE A 65 -4.37 2.47 -15.67
C PHE A 65 -4.97 1.75 -14.48
N ILE A 66 -4.71 2.24 -13.27
CA ILE A 66 -5.03 1.51 -12.05
C ILE A 66 -6.35 1.98 -11.49
N ASN A 67 -7.28 1.06 -11.27
CA ASN A 67 -8.58 1.29 -10.66
C ASN A 67 -8.46 1.33 -9.14
N GLY A 68 -9.25 2.20 -8.52
CA GLY A 68 -9.25 2.37 -7.08
C GLY A 68 -10.34 3.33 -6.61
N GLU A 69 -10.12 3.88 -5.43
CA GLU A 69 -11.09 4.67 -4.68
C GLU A 69 -10.43 5.93 -4.15
N VAL A 70 -11.11 7.06 -4.23
CA VAL A 70 -10.65 8.34 -3.68
C VAL A 70 -11.39 8.65 -2.38
N TYR A 71 -10.62 9.01 -1.35
CA TYR A 71 -11.11 9.46 -0.06
C TYR A 71 -10.58 10.85 0.25
N GLU A 72 -11.40 11.71 0.84
CA GLU A 72 -10.93 12.88 1.59
C GLU A 72 -10.61 12.46 3.02
N VAL A 73 -9.44 12.84 3.52
CA VAL A 73 -8.96 12.50 4.87
C VAL A 73 -8.38 13.73 5.55
N ASP A 74 -8.45 13.80 6.88
CA ASP A 74 -7.71 14.83 7.62
C ASP A 74 -6.26 14.40 7.90
N ALA A 75 -5.50 15.27 8.58
CA ALA A 75 -4.11 14.99 8.93
C ALA A 75 -3.97 13.77 9.86
N GLU A 76 -4.88 13.59 10.81
CA GLU A 76 -4.83 12.48 11.76
C GLU A 76 -5.05 11.14 11.05
N LYS A 77 -6.02 11.07 10.13
CA LYS A 77 -6.23 9.87 9.30
C LYS A 77 -5.04 9.62 8.37
N LEU A 78 -4.48 10.68 7.80
CA LEU A 78 -3.30 10.55 6.93
C LEU A 78 -2.09 9.98 7.68
N GLU A 79 -1.87 10.36 8.94
CA GLU A 79 -0.82 9.76 9.79
C GLU A 79 -1.04 8.26 10.02
N VAL A 80 -2.29 7.82 10.21
CA VAL A 80 -2.62 6.39 10.32
C VAL A 80 -2.25 5.63 9.04
N LEU A 81 -2.55 6.21 7.87
CA LEU A 81 -2.20 5.61 6.59
C LEU A 81 -0.68 5.61 6.35
N ASP A 82 0.02 6.67 6.75
CA ASP A 82 1.48 6.74 6.66
C ASP A 82 2.15 5.65 7.51
N GLU A 83 1.66 5.40 8.74
CA GLU A 83 2.15 4.31 9.59
C GLU A 83 1.88 2.94 8.99
N LEU A 84 0.65 2.70 8.48
CA LEU A 84 0.26 1.44 7.83
C LEU A 84 1.21 1.07 6.69
N GLU A 85 1.49 2.04 5.82
CA GLU A 85 2.31 1.89 4.62
C GLU A 85 3.82 2.04 4.90
N ALA A 86 4.20 2.24 6.17
CA ALA A 86 5.58 2.49 6.59
C ALA A 86 6.27 3.61 5.77
N TYR A 87 5.52 4.67 5.49
CA TYR A 87 6.02 5.87 4.85
C TYR A 87 7.06 6.58 5.75
N PRO A 88 8.16 7.14 5.20
CA PRO A 88 8.60 7.10 3.80
C PRO A 88 9.58 5.95 3.50
N ARG A 89 9.66 4.93 4.36
CA ARG A 89 10.70 3.89 4.28
C ARG A 89 10.36 2.81 3.27
N LEU A 90 9.14 2.26 3.30
CA LEU A 90 8.72 1.18 2.40
C LEU A 90 8.01 1.75 1.18
N TYR A 91 6.89 2.42 1.43
CA TYR A 91 6.17 3.22 0.45
C TYR A 91 6.55 4.69 0.56
N ASP A 92 6.38 5.38 -0.54
CA ASP A 92 6.42 6.83 -0.63
C ASP A 92 5.09 7.36 -1.17
N ARG A 93 4.88 8.68 -1.14
CA ARG A 93 3.66 9.32 -1.64
C ARG A 93 3.92 10.02 -2.96
N LYS A 94 2.89 10.01 -3.81
CA LYS A 94 2.90 10.71 -5.10
C LYS A 94 1.54 11.29 -5.38
N ASP A 95 1.49 12.59 -5.70
CA ASP A 95 0.29 13.22 -6.23
C ASP A 95 0.10 12.81 -7.70
N VAL A 96 -1.11 12.34 -8.03
CA VAL A 96 -1.48 11.90 -9.37
C VAL A 96 -2.92 12.36 -9.68
N PRO A 97 -3.20 12.83 -10.91
CA PRO A 97 -4.56 13.07 -11.33
C PRO A 97 -5.32 11.75 -11.49
N ILE A 98 -6.48 11.66 -10.83
CA ILE A 98 -7.40 10.53 -10.87
C ILE A 98 -8.67 10.94 -11.60
N GLU A 99 -9.05 10.17 -12.61
CA GLU A 99 -10.34 10.29 -13.30
C GLU A 99 -11.39 9.49 -12.51
N LEU A 100 -12.35 10.18 -11.91
CA LEU A 100 -13.49 9.57 -11.20
C LEU A 100 -14.52 9.05 -12.21
N GLU A 101 -15.36 8.09 -11.79
CA GLU A 101 -16.43 7.52 -12.63
C GLU A 101 -17.43 8.56 -13.16
N ASN A 102 -17.56 9.70 -12.49
CA ASN A 102 -18.40 10.82 -12.94
C ASN A 102 -17.71 11.76 -13.95
N GLY A 103 -16.50 11.43 -14.39
CA GLY A 103 -15.72 12.19 -15.37
C GLY A 103 -14.93 13.37 -14.78
N MET A 104 -15.02 13.65 -13.47
CA MET A 104 -14.19 14.67 -12.83
C MET A 104 -12.76 14.16 -12.66
N ILE A 105 -11.78 15.05 -12.86
CA ILE A 105 -10.38 14.79 -12.52
C ILE A 105 -10.07 15.47 -11.19
N VAL A 106 -9.52 14.72 -10.24
CA VAL A 106 -9.07 15.22 -8.95
C VAL A 106 -7.59 14.86 -8.73
N GLU A 107 -6.83 15.79 -8.15
CA GLU A 107 -5.49 15.46 -7.64
C GLU A 107 -5.63 14.69 -6.33
N ALA A 108 -4.96 13.54 -6.24
CA ALA A 108 -4.92 12.71 -5.04
C ALA A 108 -3.54 12.10 -4.85
N MET A 109 -3.13 11.96 -3.58
CA MET A 109 -1.93 11.21 -3.22
C MET A 109 -2.19 9.72 -3.30
N LEU A 110 -1.21 8.95 -3.74
CA LEU A 110 -1.19 7.50 -3.63
C LEU A 110 0.15 7.01 -3.10
N TYR A 111 0.17 5.81 -2.53
CA TYR A 111 1.39 5.17 -2.02
C TYR A 111 2.06 4.34 -3.12
N VAL A 112 3.37 4.51 -3.34
CA VAL A 112 4.17 3.77 -4.33
C VAL A 112 5.47 3.23 -3.74
N ILE A 113 5.94 2.10 -4.25
CA ILE A 113 7.30 1.62 -3.98
C ILE A 113 8.29 2.36 -4.89
N LYS A 114 9.33 2.98 -4.32
CA LYS A 114 10.34 3.76 -5.07
C LYS A 114 11.55 2.95 -5.54
N SER A 115 11.86 1.86 -4.86
CA SER A 115 13.00 0.97 -5.16
C SER A 115 12.57 -0.48 -4.98
N TRP A 116 13.06 -1.37 -5.85
CA TRP A 116 12.73 -2.79 -5.82
C TRP A 116 13.89 -3.64 -6.32
N ARG A 117 13.94 -4.92 -5.90
CA ARG A 117 14.93 -5.89 -6.41
C ARG A 117 14.79 -6.08 -7.93
N PRO A 118 15.90 -6.30 -8.68
CA PRO A 118 15.87 -6.34 -10.14
C PRO A 118 14.92 -7.39 -10.75
N ASP A 119 14.75 -8.52 -10.08
CA ASP A 119 13.92 -9.65 -10.50
C ASP A 119 12.49 -9.57 -9.94
N ILE A 120 12.04 -8.43 -9.41
CA ILE A 120 10.70 -8.31 -8.79
C ILE A 120 9.59 -8.77 -9.74
N PHE A 121 9.70 -8.50 -11.04
CA PHE A 121 8.68 -8.90 -12.01
C PHE A 121 8.65 -10.41 -12.27
N GLU A 122 9.76 -11.11 -12.05
CA GLU A 122 9.88 -12.56 -12.25
C GLU A 122 9.24 -13.34 -11.10
N VAL A 123 9.29 -12.79 -9.88
CA VAL A 123 8.76 -13.41 -8.65
C VAL A 123 7.36 -12.92 -8.27
N SER A 124 6.75 -12.08 -9.12
CA SER A 124 5.46 -11.45 -8.87
C SER A 124 4.36 -11.97 -9.79
N THR A 125 3.13 -11.57 -9.50
CA THR A 125 2.02 -11.77 -10.44
C THR A 125 2.24 -11.01 -11.75
N PRO A 126 1.53 -11.38 -12.83
CA PRO A 126 1.34 -10.50 -13.96
C PRO A 126 0.83 -9.11 -13.54
N LEU A 127 1.09 -8.11 -14.38
CA LEU A 127 0.57 -6.76 -14.17
C LEU A 127 -0.96 -6.78 -14.17
N MET A 128 -1.55 -6.02 -13.26
CA MET A 128 -3.00 -5.88 -13.14
C MET A 128 -3.43 -4.41 -13.11
N ASP A 129 -4.67 -4.16 -13.47
CA ASP A 129 -5.31 -2.84 -13.39
C ASP A 129 -6.20 -2.69 -12.15
N ASN A 130 -6.55 -3.79 -11.49
CA ASN A 130 -7.41 -3.80 -10.31
C ASN A 130 -7.02 -4.94 -9.36
N TYR A 131 -6.46 -4.61 -8.21
CA TYR A 131 -6.14 -5.58 -7.17
C TYR A 131 -7.40 -6.13 -6.49
N SER A 132 -7.39 -7.42 -6.15
CA SER A 132 -8.23 -7.97 -5.09
C SER A 132 -7.53 -9.13 -4.40
N THR A 133 -7.65 -9.25 -3.07
CA THR A 133 -7.05 -10.37 -2.34
C THR A 133 -7.46 -11.73 -2.91
N ASN A 134 -8.71 -11.88 -3.36
CA ASN A 134 -9.22 -13.11 -3.97
C ASN A 134 -9.22 -13.05 -5.51
N GLY A 135 -8.35 -12.24 -6.10
CA GLY A 135 -8.25 -12.05 -7.54
C GLY A 135 -7.74 -13.30 -8.27
N ALA A 136 -7.88 -13.29 -9.60
CA ALA A 136 -7.47 -14.39 -10.48
C ALA A 136 -5.97 -14.74 -10.41
N HIS A 137 -5.14 -13.89 -9.80
CA HIS A 137 -3.72 -14.15 -9.57
C HIS A 137 -3.45 -15.23 -8.50
N GLY A 138 -4.45 -15.66 -7.73
CA GLY A 138 -4.32 -16.78 -6.80
C GLY A 138 -3.35 -16.56 -5.63
N ARG A 139 -3.07 -15.29 -5.30
CA ARG A 139 -2.14 -14.88 -4.23
C ARG A 139 -2.88 -14.07 -3.17
N PRO A 140 -3.59 -14.73 -2.23
CA PRO A 140 -4.34 -14.04 -1.19
C PRO A 140 -3.42 -13.31 -0.23
N TYR A 141 -3.84 -12.11 0.18
CA TYR A 141 -3.12 -11.28 1.13
C TYR A 141 -2.91 -12.01 2.46
N VAL A 142 -1.67 -12.00 2.96
CA VAL A 142 -1.38 -12.48 4.31
C VAL A 142 -1.67 -11.37 5.30
N ALA A 143 -2.62 -11.62 6.22
CA ALA A 143 -3.06 -10.65 7.21
C ALA A 143 -1.87 -10.08 8.01
N ARG A 144 -1.94 -8.78 8.32
CA ARG A 144 -0.87 -8.02 8.99
C ARG A 144 -0.39 -8.68 10.28
N TYR A 145 -1.31 -9.16 11.11
CA TYR A 145 -0.97 -9.86 12.35
C TYR A 145 -0.17 -11.15 12.12
N ALA A 146 -0.56 -11.97 11.14
CA ALA A 146 0.14 -13.21 10.81
C ALA A 146 1.53 -12.91 10.24
N ARG A 147 1.61 -11.94 9.32
CA ARG A 147 2.87 -11.41 8.79
C ARG A 147 3.79 -10.92 9.91
N ALA A 148 3.26 -10.12 10.84
CA ALA A 148 4.03 -9.56 11.94
C ALA A 148 4.62 -10.62 12.86
N LYS A 149 3.87 -11.67 13.18
CA LYS A 149 4.41 -12.83 13.91
C LYS A 149 5.56 -13.49 13.15
N SER A 150 5.34 -13.78 11.87
CA SER A 150 6.37 -14.40 11.03
C SER A 150 7.67 -13.58 10.99
N MET A 151 7.57 -12.24 10.88
CA MET A 151 8.74 -11.36 10.86
C MET A 151 9.45 -11.22 12.21
N LEU A 152 8.77 -11.51 13.32
CA LEU A 152 9.37 -11.50 14.67
C LEU A 152 9.93 -12.86 15.06
N ASP A 153 9.35 -13.94 14.54
CA ASP A 153 9.81 -15.31 14.79
C ASP A 153 11.07 -15.64 13.97
N ASP A 154 11.27 -15.02 12.80
CA ASP A 154 12.51 -15.10 12.01
C ASP A 154 13.32 -13.80 12.13
N GLU A 155 14.34 -13.83 13.00
CA GLU A 155 15.22 -12.66 13.23
C GLU A 155 16.03 -12.22 12.00
N ASN A 156 16.14 -13.07 10.98
CA ASN A 156 16.88 -12.80 9.75
C ASN A 156 15.98 -12.34 8.60
N TYR A 157 14.65 -12.44 8.74
CA TYR A 157 13.74 -11.99 7.71
C TYR A 157 13.75 -10.46 7.62
N ASN A 158 13.94 -9.95 6.40
CA ASN A 158 14.04 -8.53 6.13
C ASN A 158 13.05 -8.13 5.03
N LEU A 159 11.88 -7.63 5.43
CA LEU A 159 10.82 -7.23 4.52
C LEU A 159 11.28 -6.14 3.53
N PHE A 160 12.06 -5.19 4.04
CA PHE A 160 12.55 -4.07 3.23
C PHE A 160 13.52 -4.58 2.18
N SER A 161 14.45 -5.48 2.52
CA SER A 161 15.36 -6.07 1.55
C SER A 161 14.65 -7.01 0.55
N ASP A 162 13.65 -7.78 1.00
CA ASP A 162 12.85 -8.66 0.14
C ASP A 162 12.13 -7.89 -0.99
N ILE A 163 11.66 -6.68 -0.68
CA ILE A 163 10.97 -5.81 -1.63
C ILE A 163 11.96 -4.92 -2.38
N GLN A 164 12.76 -4.14 -1.65
CA GLN A 164 13.60 -3.05 -2.17
C GLN A 164 14.95 -3.53 -2.72
N GLY A 165 15.33 -4.78 -2.45
CA GLY A 165 16.65 -5.33 -2.75
C GLY A 165 17.70 -4.99 -1.69
N GLY A 166 18.97 -5.22 -1.98
CA GLY A 166 20.07 -5.03 -1.03
C GLY A 166 20.35 -6.29 -0.19
N SER A 167 21.16 -6.13 0.86
CA SER A 167 21.54 -7.23 1.74
C SER A 167 20.41 -7.53 2.73
N SER A 168 20.00 -8.79 2.85
CA SER A 168 19.06 -9.22 3.89
C SER A 168 19.62 -9.01 5.30
N ALA A 169 20.95 -9.02 5.45
CA ALA A 169 21.65 -8.79 6.71
C ALA A 169 21.90 -7.30 7.02
N ASP A 170 21.39 -6.36 6.23
CA ASP A 170 21.50 -4.94 6.54
C ASP A 170 20.75 -4.61 7.84
N GLU A 171 21.49 -4.19 8.86
CA GLU A 171 20.97 -4.00 10.22
C GLU A 171 19.90 -2.91 10.31
N VAL A 172 19.99 -1.89 9.45
CA VAL A 172 19.04 -0.76 9.43
C VAL A 172 17.68 -1.22 8.94
N THR A 173 17.63 -1.91 7.80
CA THR A 173 16.39 -2.43 7.21
C THR A 173 15.81 -3.61 7.99
N LEU A 174 16.65 -4.41 8.67
CA LEU A 174 16.20 -5.37 9.67
C LEU A 174 15.51 -4.70 10.85
N ALA A 175 16.09 -3.63 11.41
CA ALA A 175 15.48 -2.87 12.49
C ALA A 175 14.12 -2.28 12.06
N TRP A 176 14.03 -1.75 10.83
CA TRP A 176 12.76 -1.26 10.26
C TRP A 176 11.74 -2.37 10.06
N THR A 177 12.16 -3.57 9.66
CA THR A 177 11.29 -4.75 9.57
C THR A 177 10.68 -5.09 10.92
N LYS A 178 11.52 -5.13 11.97
CA LYS A 178 11.07 -5.40 13.35
C LYS A 178 10.11 -4.32 13.86
N GLU A 179 10.42 -3.06 13.62
CA GLU A 179 9.53 -1.94 13.99
C GLU A 179 8.17 -2.04 13.29
N LYS A 180 8.17 -2.34 11.97
CA LYS A 180 6.92 -2.55 11.22
C LYS A 180 6.13 -3.74 11.77
N ALA A 181 6.79 -4.84 12.12
CA ALA A 181 6.14 -5.99 12.72
C ALA A 181 5.44 -5.62 14.04
N LEU A 182 6.13 -4.88 14.92
CA LEU A 182 5.57 -4.43 16.19
C LEU A 182 4.35 -3.51 16.00
N ASN A 183 4.40 -2.58 15.03
CA ASN A 183 3.27 -1.70 14.71
C ASN A 183 2.07 -2.49 14.15
N ASP A 184 2.32 -3.45 13.25
CA ASP A 184 1.30 -4.35 12.72
C ASP A 184 0.64 -5.21 13.83
N LEU A 185 1.39 -5.66 14.85
CA LEU A 185 0.81 -6.38 16.00
C LEU A 185 -0.07 -5.50 16.88
N ASN A 186 0.35 -4.26 17.15
CA ASN A 186 -0.34 -3.37 18.08
C ASN A 186 -1.65 -2.81 17.49
N THR A 187 -1.70 -2.64 16.17
CA THR A 187 -2.86 -2.08 15.47
C THR A 187 -3.93 -3.12 15.10
N THR A 188 -3.66 -4.42 15.25
CA THR A 188 -4.63 -5.51 14.95
C THR A 188 -5.42 -5.99 16.19
N LYS A 189 -5.31 -5.29 17.32
CA LYS A 189 -6.05 -5.60 18.57
C LYS A 189 -7.33 -4.76 18.77
N ALA A 190 -7.77 -4.02 17.76
CA ALA A 190 -9.03 -3.29 17.78
C ALA A 190 -10.11 -4.06 17.03
#